data_AF-A0A7I7K2L2-F1
#
_entry.id   AF-A0A7I7K2L2-F1
#
_cell.length_a   1.000
_cell.length_b   1.000
_cell.length_c   1.000
_cell.angle_alpha   90.00
_cell.angle_beta   90.00
_cell.angle_gamma   90.00
#
_symmetry.space_group_name_H-M   'P 1'
#
loop_
_entity.id
_entity.type
_entity.pdbx_description
1 polymer ?
#
loop_
_entity_poly.entity_id
_entity_poly.type
_entity_poly.pdbx_seq_one_letter_code
_entity_poly.pdbx_strand_id
1 'polypeptide(L)'
;MLGWSVTVHRDSWGPSMSKDRILARWNAGISGVDWVLALIKNRKGVQLAVGGYPSTFSVYADDVLPLIGEPVPPDSPLNERGVWNVYLNREAIARCGSRERLLVEVWDQS
;
A
#
# COMPACT_ATOMS: atom_id res chain seq x y z
N MET A 1 2.14 -17.16 11.08
CA MET A 1 1.71 -16.24 10.01
C MET A 1 2.90 -15.98 9.11
N LEU A 2 2.76 -16.27 7.82
CA LEU A 2 3.84 -16.13 6.82
C LEU A 2 4.10 -14.66 6.43
N GLY A 3 3.26 -13.74 6.91
CA GLY A 3 3.39 -12.31 6.68
C GLY A 3 2.18 -11.76 5.92
N TRP A 4 2.39 -10.62 5.25
CA TRP A 4 1.36 -9.89 4.52
C TRP A 4 1.76 -9.79 3.04
N SER A 5 0.77 -9.79 2.15
CA SER A 5 0.94 -9.22 0.80
C SER A 5 0.22 -7.88 0.74
N VAL A 6 0.95 -6.84 0.42
CA VAL A 6 0.45 -5.46 0.35
C VAL A 6 0.43 -5.03 -1.10
N THR A 7 -0.71 -4.49 -1.56
CA THR A 7 -0.86 -3.93 -2.90
C THR A 7 -1.44 -2.52 -2.81
N VAL A 8 -0.76 -1.55 -3.41
CA VAL A 8 -1.22 -0.17 -3.51
C VAL A 8 -1.64 0.10 -4.94
N HIS A 9 -2.87 0.52 -5.14
CA HIS A 9 -3.41 0.81 -6.45
C HIS A 9 -4.42 1.96 -6.41
N ARG A 10 -4.73 2.52 -7.57
CA ARG A 10 -5.71 3.62 -7.70
C ARG A 10 -7.14 3.12 -7.53
N ASP A 11 -7.96 3.89 -6.82
CA ASP A 11 -9.40 3.63 -6.74
C ASP A 11 -10.02 3.81 -8.13
N SER A 12 -10.75 2.80 -8.59
CA SER A 12 -11.45 2.89 -9.85
C SER A 12 -12.65 1.95 -9.84
N TRP A 13 -13.83 2.55 -9.91
CA TRP A 13 -15.04 1.84 -10.28
C TRP A 13 -14.90 1.28 -11.70
N GLY A 14 -14.77 -0.03 -11.84
CA GLY A 14 -14.85 -0.74 -13.12
C GLY A 14 -13.85 -1.90 -13.29
N PRO A 15 -14.24 -2.98 -13.99
CA PRO A 15 -13.44 -4.20 -14.13
C PRO A 15 -12.29 -4.00 -15.13
N SER A 16 -11.15 -3.54 -14.64
CA SER A 16 -9.87 -3.74 -15.32
C SER A 16 -8.73 -3.42 -14.35
N MET A 17 -8.07 -4.42 -13.76
CA MET A 17 -6.73 -4.23 -13.20
C MET A 17 -5.76 -4.04 -14.37
N SER A 18 -5.80 -2.88 -15.04
CA SER A 18 -4.73 -2.52 -15.96
C SER A 18 -3.44 -2.36 -15.15
N LYS A 19 -2.30 -2.82 -15.69
CA LYS A 19 -0.99 -2.74 -15.00
C LYS A 19 -0.62 -1.32 -14.57
N ASP A 20 -1.20 -0.31 -15.22
CA ASP A 20 -1.04 1.11 -14.90
C ASP A 20 -1.72 1.55 -13.60
N ARG A 21 -2.61 0.71 -13.03
CA ARG A 21 -3.29 1.00 -11.76
C ARG A 21 -2.50 0.58 -10.53
N ILE A 22 -1.65 -0.45 -10.67
CA ILE A 22 -0.82 -0.92 -9.55
C ILE A 22 0.37 0.01 -9.45
N LEU A 23 0.44 0.72 -8.33
CA LEU A 23 1.54 1.63 -8.01
C LEU A 23 2.69 0.89 -7.37
N ALA A 24 2.36 0.00 -6.42
CA ALA A 24 3.34 -0.78 -5.70
C ALA A 24 2.75 -2.09 -5.19
N ARG A 25 3.59 -3.12 -5.08
CA ARG A 25 3.25 -4.38 -4.40
C ARG A 25 4.47 -4.94 -3.71
N TRP A 26 4.30 -5.51 -2.53
CA TRP A 26 5.36 -6.21 -1.82
C TRP A 26 4.79 -7.25 -0.85
N ASN A 27 5.66 -8.11 -0.35
CA ASN A 27 5.41 -8.93 0.81
C ASN A 27 6.15 -8.38 2.03
N ALA A 28 5.63 -8.62 3.23
CA ALA A 28 6.23 -8.13 4.46
C ALA A 28 6.01 -9.10 5.63
N GLY A 29 6.86 -9.05 6.66
CA GLY A 29 6.68 -9.83 7.89
C GLY A 29 5.51 -9.34 8.76
N ILE A 30 5.38 -9.87 9.98
CA ILE A 30 4.22 -9.63 10.88
C ILE A 30 3.93 -8.13 11.12
N SER A 31 4.95 -7.28 11.21
CA SER A 31 4.79 -5.83 11.40
C SER A 31 4.63 -5.05 10.09
N GLY A 32 4.50 -5.72 8.95
CA GLY A 32 4.53 -5.13 7.61
C GLY A 32 3.40 -4.16 7.26
N VAL A 33 2.38 -4.08 8.12
CA VAL A 33 1.14 -3.33 7.90
C VAL A 33 0.90 -2.25 8.96
N ASP A 34 1.76 -2.11 9.97
CA ASP A 34 1.49 -1.11 11.03
C ASP A 34 1.49 0.32 10.51
N TRP A 35 2.20 0.59 9.40
CA TRP A 35 2.20 1.90 8.75
C TRP A 35 0.80 2.28 8.26
N VAL A 36 0.06 1.35 7.64
CA VAL A 36 -1.30 1.64 7.17
C VAL A 36 -2.26 1.74 8.35
N LEU A 37 -2.09 0.89 9.38
CA LEU A 37 -2.87 1.00 10.61
C LEU A 37 -2.62 2.33 11.34
N ALA A 38 -1.38 2.84 11.32
CA ALA A 38 -1.02 4.14 11.86
C ALA A 38 -1.68 5.29 11.06
N LEU A 39 -1.78 5.17 9.73
CA LEU A 39 -2.50 6.15 8.91
C LEU A 39 -3.99 6.20 9.29
N ILE A 40 -4.63 5.04 9.48
CA ILE A 40 -6.02 4.96 9.94
C ILE A 40 -6.17 5.59 11.33
N LYS A 41 -5.30 5.24 12.27
CA LYS A 41 -5.30 5.79 13.63
C LYS A 41 -5.15 7.32 13.64
N ASN A 42 -4.34 7.86 12.72
CA ASN A 42 -4.11 9.30 12.56
C ASN A 42 -5.18 10.00 11.69
N ARG A 43 -6.28 9.32 11.33
CA ARG A 43 -7.36 9.84 10.46
C ARG A 43 -6.90 10.29 9.07
N LYS A 44 -5.78 9.71 8.59
CA LYS A 44 -5.21 9.90 7.24
C LYS A 44 -5.72 8.88 6.23
N GLY A 45 -6.63 8.00 6.66
CA GLY A 45 -7.32 7.05 5.81
C GLY A 45 -8.55 6.48 6.48
N VAL A 46 -9.26 5.63 5.74
CA VAL A 46 -10.46 4.92 6.18
C VAL A 46 -10.34 3.45 5.80
N GLN A 47 -10.66 2.54 6.71
CA GLN A 47 -10.80 1.14 6.38
C GLN A 47 -12.14 0.92 5.67
N LEU A 48 -12.11 0.37 4.45
CA LEU A 48 -13.29 0.13 3.62
C LEU A 48 -13.90 -1.25 3.84
N ALA A 49 -13.06 -2.27 4.10
CA ALA A 49 -13.50 -3.64 4.32
C ALA A 49 -13.07 -4.15 5.70
N VAL A 50 -14.03 -4.68 6.47
CA VAL A 50 -13.84 -5.28 7.80
C VAL A 50 -14.48 -6.66 7.78
N GLY A 51 -13.76 -7.69 8.25
CA GLY A 51 -14.30 -9.05 8.41
C GLY A 51 -13.59 -10.18 7.66
N GLY A 52 -12.44 -9.93 7.04
CA GLY A 52 -11.64 -10.94 6.35
C GLY A 52 -10.51 -10.33 5.52
N TYR A 53 -9.83 -11.15 4.72
CA TYR A 53 -8.83 -10.69 3.76
C TYR A 53 -9.43 -10.56 2.35
N PRO A 54 -9.06 -9.50 1.59
CA PRO A 54 -8.14 -8.45 2.01
C PRO A 54 -8.79 -7.44 2.96
N SER A 55 -7.99 -6.91 3.88
CA SER A 55 -8.32 -5.64 4.51
C SER A 55 -7.98 -4.52 3.54
N THR A 56 -8.99 -3.79 3.09
CA THR A 56 -8.85 -2.69 2.15
C THR A 56 -8.92 -1.36 2.89
N PHE A 57 -7.93 -0.50 2.65
CA PHE A 57 -7.83 0.83 3.22
C PHE A 57 -7.81 1.87 2.12
N SER A 58 -8.56 2.96 2.30
CA SER A 58 -8.51 4.14 1.45
C SER A 58 -7.66 5.22 2.12
N VAL A 59 -6.65 5.72 1.43
CA VAL A 59 -5.63 6.64 1.95
C VAL A 59 -5.30 7.69 0.90
N TYR A 60 -4.74 8.82 1.31
CA TYR A 60 -4.31 9.86 0.37
C TYR A 60 -2.92 9.54 -0.20
N ALA A 61 -2.72 9.86 -1.48
CA ALA A 61 -1.45 9.68 -2.16
C ALA A 61 -0.30 10.42 -1.44
N ASP A 62 -0.51 11.66 -0.99
CA ASP A 62 0.49 12.42 -0.21
C ASP A 62 0.96 11.73 1.07
N ASP A 63 0.12 10.90 1.68
CA ASP A 63 0.47 10.19 2.91
C ASP A 63 1.17 8.85 2.64
N VAL A 64 0.98 8.27 1.44
CA VAL A 64 1.50 6.93 1.10
C VAL A 64 2.67 6.98 0.13
N LEU A 65 2.64 7.83 -0.88
CA LEU A 65 3.70 7.91 -1.88
C LEU A 65 5.08 8.20 -1.27
N PRO A 66 5.24 9.07 -0.24
CA PRO A 66 6.53 9.22 0.43
C PRO A 66 7.02 7.95 1.13
N LEU A 67 6.11 7.04 1.49
CA LEU A 67 6.45 5.76 2.11
C LEU A 67 6.91 4.72 1.08
N ILE A 68 6.48 4.82 -0.20
CA ILE A 68 6.71 3.79 -1.23
C ILE A 68 7.50 4.26 -2.49
N GLY A 69 7.69 5.57 -2.70
CA GLY A 69 8.09 6.16 -3.98
C GLY A 69 9.60 6.33 -4.22
N GLU A 70 10.42 6.30 -3.19
CA GLU A 70 11.87 6.24 -3.33
C GLU A 70 12.34 4.77 -3.34
N PRO A 71 13.51 4.41 -3.93
CA PRO A 71 14.10 3.10 -3.63
C PRO A 71 14.13 3.00 -2.12
N VAL A 72 13.39 2.04 -1.53
CA VAL A 72 13.11 1.98 -0.09
C VAL A 72 14.30 2.57 0.67
N PRO A 73 14.18 3.82 1.19
CA PRO A 73 15.33 4.50 1.76
C PRO A 73 16.00 3.57 2.77
N PRO A 74 17.33 3.50 2.87
CA PRO A 74 18.04 2.66 3.86
C PRO A 74 17.39 2.71 5.24
N ASP A 75 16.92 3.90 5.63
CA ASP A 75 16.28 4.22 6.91
C ASP A 75 14.74 4.34 6.83
N SER A 76 14.12 3.86 5.74
CA SER A 76 12.66 3.80 5.63
C SER A 76 12.13 2.74 6.57
N PRO A 77 10.99 2.98 7.24
CA PRO A 77 10.30 1.95 8.01
C PRO A 77 9.93 0.71 7.16
N LEU A 78 10.09 0.72 5.83
CA LEU A 78 9.99 -0.47 4.99
C LEU A 78 11.28 -1.31 4.92
N ASN A 79 12.48 -0.72 5.09
CA ASN A 79 13.75 -1.47 5.11
C ASN A 79 13.98 -2.21 6.43
N GLU A 80 13.47 -1.67 7.54
CA GLU A 80 13.53 -2.33 8.86
C GLU A 80 12.49 -3.47 9.02
N ARG A 81 11.57 -3.65 8.07
CA ARG A 81 10.38 -4.53 8.22
C ARG A 81 10.45 -5.87 7.47
N GLY A 82 11.60 -6.25 6.93
CA GLY A 82 11.76 -7.51 6.20
C GLY A 82 10.75 -7.62 5.06
N VAL A 83 10.81 -6.69 4.10
CA VAL A 83 9.98 -6.72 2.90
C VAL A 83 10.67 -7.49 1.77
N TRP A 84 9.91 -8.21 0.94
CA TRP A 84 10.42 -8.94 -0.23
C TRP A 84 9.43 -8.91 -1.40
N ASN A 85 9.83 -9.42 -2.57
CA ASN A 85 9.03 -9.40 -3.81
C ASN A 85 8.48 -8.01 -4.17
N VAL A 86 9.33 -6.99 -4.06
CA VAL A 86 8.94 -5.60 -4.28
C VAL A 86 8.76 -5.32 -5.76
N TYR A 87 7.61 -4.77 -6.12
CA TYR A 87 7.26 -4.23 -7.43
C TYR A 87 6.86 -2.76 -7.26
N LEU A 88 7.45 -1.87 -8.06
CA LEU A 88 7.15 -0.43 -8.07
C LEU A 88 6.93 0.03 -9.51
N ASN A 89 5.75 0.61 -9.79
CA ASN A 89 5.46 1.27 -11.05
C ASN A 89 5.73 2.77 -10.92
N ARG A 90 7.00 3.16 -11.11
CA ARG A 90 7.45 4.56 -10.95
C ARG A 90 6.72 5.53 -11.88
N GLU A 91 6.37 5.11 -13.09
CA GLU A 91 5.62 5.95 -14.03
C GLU A 91 4.21 6.23 -13.51
N ALA A 92 3.52 5.20 -13.00
CA ALA A 92 2.19 5.36 -12.42
C ALA A 92 2.22 6.18 -11.12
N ILE A 93 3.26 6.01 -10.30
CA ILE A 93 3.50 6.82 -9.09
C ILE A 93 3.69 8.29 -9.47
N ALA A 94 4.55 8.60 -10.44
CA ALA A 94 4.83 9.96 -10.89
C ALA A 94 3.60 10.67 -11.48
N ARG A 95 2.62 9.90 -11.97
CA ARG A 95 1.34 10.41 -12.49
C ARG A 95 0.25 10.53 -11.42
N CYS A 96 0.51 10.20 -10.15
CA CYS A 96 -0.51 10.29 -9.11
C CYS A 96 -0.71 11.75 -8.69
N GLY A 97 -1.97 12.14 -8.53
CA GLY A 97 -2.29 13.41 -7.91
C GLY A 97 -2.00 13.36 -6.42
N SER A 98 -1.43 14.42 -5.85
CA SER A 98 -1.13 14.54 -4.41
C SER A 98 -2.31 14.20 -3.50
N ARG A 99 -3.51 14.68 -3.86
CA ARG A 99 -4.77 14.43 -3.13
C ARG A 99 -5.61 13.27 -3.67
N GLU A 100 -5.08 12.49 -4.60
CA GLU A 100 -5.77 11.32 -5.13
C GLU A 100 -5.94 10.27 -4.02
N ARG A 101 -7.09 9.58 -4.02
CA ARG A 101 -7.30 8.45 -3.11
C ARG A 101 -6.73 7.18 -3.71
N LEU A 102 -5.93 6.50 -2.90
CA LEU A 102 -5.35 5.21 -3.21
C LEU A 102 -6.00 4.14 -2.33
N LEU A 103 -6.06 2.94 -2.88
CA LEU A 103 -6.46 1.75 -2.16
C LEU A 103 -5.22 0.95 -1.79
N VAL A 104 -5.16 0.56 -0.52
CA VAL A 104 -4.15 -0.35 0.02
C VAL A 104 -4.87 -1.63 0.40
N GLU A 105 -4.57 -2.71 -0.29
CA GLU A 105 -5.05 -4.04 0.04
C GLU A 105 -3.98 -4.80 0.80
N VAL A 106 -4.40 -5.39 1.91
CA VAL A 106 -3.57 -6.22 2.76
C VAL A 106 -4.16 -7.62 2.81
N TRP A 107 -3.42 -8.59 2.30
CA TRP A 107 -3.75 -10.01 2.35
C TRP A 107 -2.87 -10.73 3.37
N ASP A 108 -3.47 -11.57 4.21
CA ASP A 108 -2.71 -12.56 4.99
C ASP A 108 -2.11 -13.62 4.06
N GLN A 109 -0.97 -14.16 4.47
CA GLN A 109 -0.28 -15.21 3.76
C GLN A 109 -0.37 -16.55 4.49
N SER A 110 -1.13 -16.65 5.59
CA SER A 110 -1.42 -17.93 6.27
C SER A 110 -2.51 -18.75 5.60
#